data_AF-A0A916E9P1-F1
#
_entry.id   AF-A0A916E9P1-F1
#
_cell.length_a   1.000
_cell.length_b   1.000
_cell.length_c   1.000
_cell.angle_alpha   90.00
_cell.angle_beta   90.00
_cell.angle_gamma   90.00
#
_symmetry.space_group_name_H-M   'P 1'
#
loop_
_entity.id
_entity.type
_entity.pdbx_description
1 polymer ?
#
loop_
_entity_poly.entity_id
_entity_poly.type
_entity_poly.pdbx_seq_one_letter_code
_entity_poly.pdbx_strand_id
1 'polypeptide(L)'
;MSSKIEDNDEKPKVYSVAGIILNILTAINENRIDAINENEAIINEDDDDNDNDIDNDKYLEDTPVEKTLCVIWDLTGLEEYANIFMNECQIHRIMLKIITLTSRERTQELSLGVLANLACFPDKAMILFSDKDLLNVIKIILKDENNDDVRVLFEASNLEILKLLPCIGIPENYFELMTLNIVESFNSICERINTIKDIDRKLFIAIITLINTLLETGLIPQDTLESNHESLYRLQNLGYFDEEDNDEIFDLIEVFNNKIELSKEKNRIVL
;
A
#
# COMPACT_ATOMS: atom_id res chain seq x y z
N MET A 1 -45.48 -21.95 29.68
CA MET A 1 -44.61 -20.89 29.12
C MET A 1 -43.25 -21.52 28.88
N SER A 2 -42.96 -21.87 27.63
CA SER A 2 -41.64 -22.35 27.21
C SER A 2 -41.18 -21.34 26.17
N SER A 3 -40.33 -20.40 26.57
CA SER A 3 -39.71 -19.45 25.66
C SER A 3 -38.64 -20.21 24.87
N LYS A 4 -38.89 -20.44 23.58
CA LYS A 4 -37.84 -20.77 22.63
C LYS A 4 -36.92 -19.55 22.56
N ILE A 5 -35.69 -19.72 23.01
CA ILE A 5 -34.60 -18.80 22.68
C ILE A 5 -34.29 -19.14 21.22
N GLU A 6 -34.54 -18.20 20.32
CA GLU A 6 -34.10 -18.28 18.94
C GLU A 6 -32.58 -18.08 18.94
N ASP A 7 -31.84 -19.16 18.70
CA ASP A 7 -30.41 -19.12 18.38
C ASP A 7 -30.24 -18.41 17.03
N ASN A 8 -30.22 -17.07 17.05
CA ASN A 8 -29.75 -16.22 15.96
C ASN A 8 -28.25 -15.95 16.07
N ASP A 9 -27.48 -16.94 16.51
CA ASP A 9 -26.02 -16.92 16.33
C ASP A 9 -25.72 -17.38 14.91
N GLU A 10 -25.75 -16.43 13.98
CA GLU A 10 -25.22 -16.62 12.63
C GLU A 10 -23.74 -17.00 12.76
N LYS A 11 -23.45 -18.31 12.70
CA LYS A 11 -22.08 -18.83 12.81
C LYS A 11 -21.21 -18.09 11.80
N PRO A 12 -20.02 -17.59 12.19
CA PRO A 12 -19.14 -16.91 11.26
C PRO A 12 -18.89 -17.81 10.06
N LYS A 13 -19.14 -17.30 8.85
CA LYS A 13 -18.83 -18.00 7.61
C LYS A 13 -17.31 -18.16 7.54
N VAL A 14 -16.79 -19.30 7.99
CA VAL A 14 -15.39 -19.65 7.79
C VAL A 14 -15.24 -19.96 6.30
N TYR A 15 -14.78 -18.97 5.54
CA TYR A 15 -14.47 -19.19 4.14
C TYR A 15 -13.26 -20.11 4.03
N SER A 16 -13.44 -21.28 3.40
CA SER A 16 -12.28 -22.09 2.99
C SER A 16 -11.47 -21.34 1.94
N VAL A 17 -10.14 -21.51 1.93
CA VAL A 17 -9.27 -20.88 0.91
C VAL A 17 -9.75 -21.18 -0.51
N ALA A 18 -10.18 -22.41 -0.78
CA ALA A 18 -10.76 -22.79 -2.07
C ALA A 18 -12.01 -21.97 -2.44
N GLY A 19 -12.89 -21.71 -1.46
CA GLY A 19 -14.08 -20.87 -1.66
C GLY A 19 -13.72 -19.42 -1.93
N ILE A 20 -12.75 -18.87 -1.20
CA ILE A 20 -12.24 -17.50 -1.39
C ILE A 20 -11.71 -17.33 -2.82
N ILE A 21 -10.84 -18.24 -3.26
CA ILE A 21 -10.25 -18.21 -4.60
C ILE A 21 -11.31 -18.39 -5.69
N LEU A 22 -12.27 -19.30 -5.49
CA LEU A 22 -13.35 -19.50 -6.45
C LEU A 22 -14.18 -18.22 -6.64
N ASN A 23 -14.46 -17.47 -5.58
CA ASN A 23 -15.19 -16.21 -5.66
C ASN A 23 -14.46 -15.19 -6.55
N ILE A 24 -13.16 -15.01 -6.33
CA ILE A 24 -12.34 -14.09 -7.14
C ILE A 24 -12.27 -14.54 -8.60
N LEU A 25 -11.97 -15.81 -8.85
CA LEU A 25 -11.86 -16.32 -10.22
C LEU A 25 -13.19 -16.21 -10.98
N THR A 26 -14.31 -16.43 -10.28
CA THR A 26 -15.64 -16.23 -10.85
C THR A 26 -15.87 -14.77 -11.22
N ALA A 27 -15.55 -13.83 -10.32
CA ALA A 27 -15.69 -12.40 -10.60
C ALA A 27 -14.80 -11.93 -11.76
N ILE A 28 -13.55 -12.42 -11.86
CA ILE A 28 -12.66 -12.15 -12.99
C ILE A 28 -13.27 -12.68 -14.29
N ASN A 29 -13.75 -13.92 -14.29
CA ASN A 29 -14.30 -14.57 -15.49
C ASN A 29 -15.61 -13.92 -15.97
N GLU A 30 -16.44 -13.44 -15.05
CA GLU A 30 -17.68 -12.73 -15.36
C GLU A 30 -17.46 -11.24 -15.66
N ASN A 31 -16.23 -10.73 -15.53
CA ASN A 31 -15.89 -9.31 -15.65
C ASN A 31 -16.68 -8.43 -14.66
N ARG A 32 -16.79 -8.89 -13.40
CA ARG A 32 -17.56 -8.27 -12.31
C ARG A 32 -16.69 -7.83 -11.14
N ILE A 33 -15.42 -7.50 -11.41
CA ILE A 33 -14.46 -7.08 -10.38
C ILE A 33 -14.96 -5.82 -9.65
N ASP A 34 -15.45 -4.85 -10.40
CA ASP A 34 -15.93 -3.56 -9.85
C ASP A 34 -17.45 -3.52 -9.66
N ALA A 35 -18.13 -4.66 -9.78
CA ALA A 35 -19.58 -4.71 -9.68
C ALA A 35 -20.03 -4.50 -8.22
N ILE A 36 -20.78 -3.43 -7.99
CA ILE A 36 -21.46 -3.18 -6.72
C ILE A 36 -22.69 -4.08 -6.65
N ASN A 37 -23.03 -4.56 -5.45
CA ASN A 37 -24.17 -5.43 -5.25
C ASN A 37 -25.48 -4.62 -5.35
N GLU A 38 -26.21 -4.74 -6.46
CA GLU A 38 -27.46 -3.99 -6.70
C GLU A 38 -28.54 -4.23 -5.63
N ASN A 39 -28.45 -5.32 -4.85
CA ASN A 39 -29.43 -5.67 -3.81
C ASN A 39 -29.14 -5.01 -2.44
N GLU A 40 -27.94 -4.50 -2.18
CA GLU A 40 -27.59 -3.77 -0.93
C GLU A 40 -27.76 -2.25 -1.08
N ALA A 41 -27.66 -1.73 -2.30
CA ALA A 41 -27.83 -0.30 -2.62
C ALA A 41 -29.24 0.26 -2.32
N ILE A 42 -30.26 -0.60 -2.16
CA ILE A 42 -31.66 -0.19 -1.93
C ILE A 42 -31.94 0.11 -0.44
N ILE A 43 -31.04 -0.22 0.49
CA ILE A 43 -31.31 -0.08 1.93
C ILE A 43 -31.02 1.33 2.47
N ASN A 44 -30.32 2.19 1.71
CA ASN A 44 -29.85 3.50 2.20
C ASN A 44 -30.63 4.72 1.67
N GLU A 45 -31.77 4.55 0.99
CA GLU A 45 -32.55 5.68 0.45
C GLU A 45 -33.50 6.36 1.47
N ASP A 46 -33.56 5.92 2.74
CA ASP A 46 -34.56 6.42 3.71
C ASP A 46 -34.02 7.41 4.77
N ASP A 47 -32.75 7.82 4.76
CA ASP A 47 -32.25 8.87 5.67
C ASP A 47 -32.08 10.22 4.93
N ASP A 48 -33.22 10.88 4.77
CA ASP A 48 -33.36 12.27 4.30
C ASP A 48 -33.09 13.21 5.49
N ASP A 49 -31.90 13.80 5.56
CA ASP A 49 -31.70 15.12 6.18
C ASP A 49 -30.42 15.83 5.65
N ASN A 50 -30.64 17.05 5.18
CA ASN A 50 -29.71 17.97 4.53
C ASN A 50 -28.49 18.38 5.39
N ASP A 51 -27.27 18.34 4.83
CA ASP A 51 -26.36 19.51 4.74
C ASP A 51 -25.03 19.20 4.00
N ASN A 52 -24.72 20.04 3.01
CA ASN A 52 -23.42 20.55 2.55
C ASN A 52 -22.25 19.61 2.13
N ASP A 53 -21.82 19.79 0.87
CA ASP A 53 -20.44 19.72 0.35
C ASP A 53 -19.38 18.99 1.21
N ILE A 54 -19.31 17.66 1.17
CA ILE A 54 -18.16 16.87 1.67
C ILE A 54 -17.95 15.62 0.79
N ASP A 55 -16.78 15.53 0.15
CA ASP A 55 -16.14 14.34 -0.44
C ASP A 55 -17.04 13.16 -0.84
N ASN A 56 -17.45 13.13 -2.11
CA ASN A 56 -18.23 12.05 -2.71
C ASN A 56 -17.52 10.67 -2.77
N ASP A 57 -16.27 10.54 -2.33
CA ASP A 57 -15.55 9.25 -2.26
C ASP A 57 -15.67 8.55 -0.89
N LYS A 58 -16.29 9.18 0.11
CA LYS A 58 -16.20 8.67 1.49
C LYS A 58 -17.10 7.47 1.82
N TYR A 59 -18.05 7.08 0.96
CA TYR A 59 -18.99 5.97 1.27
C TYR A 59 -19.47 5.17 0.05
N LEU A 60 -18.58 4.78 -0.86
CA LEU A 60 -18.89 3.64 -1.74
C LEU A 60 -18.75 2.35 -0.93
N GLU A 61 -19.84 1.58 -0.81
CA GLU A 61 -19.80 0.27 -0.19
C GLU A 61 -18.76 -0.63 -0.88
N ASP A 62 -18.03 -1.42 -0.10
CA ASP A 62 -17.09 -2.41 -0.64
C ASP A 62 -17.87 -3.39 -1.55
N THR A 63 -17.38 -3.56 -2.77
CA THR A 63 -17.84 -4.58 -3.70
C THR A 63 -17.66 -5.98 -3.09
N PRO A 64 -18.37 -7.02 -3.59
CA PRO A 64 -18.13 -8.40 -3.16
C PRO A 64 -16.67 -8.85 -3.34
N VAL A 65 -15.96 -8.30 -4.34
CA VAL A 65 -14.53 -8.58 -4.55
C VAL A 65 -13.68 -7.87 -3.50
N GLU A 66 -13.93 -6.58 -3.21
CA GLU A 66 -13.23 -5.86 -2.14
C GLU A 66 -13.43 -6.54 -0.78
N LYS A 67 -14.67 -6.94 -0.44
CA LYS A 67 -14.97 -7.74 0.77
C LYS A 67 -14.15 -9.05 0.81
N THR A 68 -13.98 -9.72 -0.33
CA THR A 68 -13.17 -10.94 -0.43
C THR A 68 -11.68 -10.65 -0.33
N LEU A 69 -11.20 -9.56 -0.91
CA LEU A 69 -9.80 -9.13 -0.85
C LEU A 69 -9.39 -8.73 0.57
N CYS A 70 -10.27 -8.09 1.35
CA CYS A 70 -10.04 -7.83 2.78
C CYS A 70 -9.73 -9.14 3.55
N VAL A 71 -10.53 -10.18 3.32
CA VAL A 71 -10.29 -11.50 3.95
C VAL A 71 -8.95 -12.09 3.50
N ILE A 72 -8.59 -11.97 2.22
CA ILE A 72 -7.29 -12.45 1.73
C ILE A 72 -6.16 -11.67 2.37
N TRP A 73 -6.27 -10.34 2.48
CA TRP A 73 -5.26 -9.49 3.11
C TRP A 73 -5.00 -9.96 4.55
N ASP A 74 -6.05 -10.11 5.36
CA ASP A 74 -5.91 -10.58 6.75
C ASP A 74 -5.22 -11.94 6.82
N LEU A 75 -5.62 -12.87 5.95
CA LEU A 75 -5.05 -14.21 5.92
C LEU A 75 -3.60 -14.24 5.44
N THR A 76 -3.21 -13.42 4.45
CA THR A 76 -1.82 -13.41 3.96
C THR A 76 -0.84 -12.82 4.97
N GLY A 77 -1.31 -12.16 6.04
CA GLY A 77 -0.46 -11.82 7.19
C GLY A 77 0.03 -13.05 7.98
N LEU A 78 -0.58 -14.22 7.77
CA LEU A 78 -0.23 -15.48 8.44
C LEU A 78 0.54 -16.40 7.49
N GLU A 79 1.70 -16.89 7.93
CA GLU A 79 2.62 -17.67 7.07
C GLU A 79 1.97 -18.93 6.47
N GLU A 80 1.15 -19.64 7.25
CA GLU A 80 0.43 -20.85 6.82
C GLU A 80 -0.47 -20.56 5.61
N TYR A 81 -1.25 -19.49 5.67
CA TYR A 81 -2.14 -19.09 4.58
C TYR A 81 -1.37 -18.49 3.41
N ALA A 82 -0.33 -17.69 3.68
CA ALA A 82 0.57 -17.20 2.64
C ALA A 82 1.19 -18.36 1.82
N ASN A 83 1.55 -19.46 2.48
CA ASN A 83 2.04 -20.67 1.80
C ASN A 83 0.98 -21.30 0.89
N ILE A 84 -0.26 -21.47 1.38
CA ILE A 84 -1.35 -22.04 0.59
C ILE A 84 -1.64 -21.14 -0.62
N PHE A 85 -1.83 -19.84 -0.39
CA PHE A 85 -2.14 -18.88 -1.46
C PHE A 85 -1.06 -18.78 -2.53
N MET A 86 0.23 -18.78 -2.15
CA MET A 86 1.33 -18.71 -3.12
C MET A 86 1.54 -20.03 -3.86
N ASN A 87 1.61 -21.15 -3.14
CA ASN A 87 2.02 -22.43 -3.72
C ASN A 87 0.88 -23.14 -4.44
N GLU A 88 -0.34 -23.05 -3.92
CA GLU A 88 -1.50 -23.78 -4.47
C GLU A 88 -2.37 -22.91 -5.36
N CYS A 89 -2.47 -21.61 -5.08
CA CYS A 89 -3.43 -20.72 -5.74
C CYS A 89 -2.79 -19.72 -6.72
N GLN A 90 -1.45 -19.59 -6.74
CA GLN A 90 -0.75 -18.55 -7.52
C GLN A 90 -1.30 -17.14 -7.28
N ILE A 91 -1.59 -16.80 -6.02
CA ILE A 91 -2.33 -15.58 -5.66
C ILE A 91 -1.70 -14.31 -6.26
N HIS A 92 -0.38 -14.23 -6.38
CA HIS A 92 0.33 -13.09 -6.97
C HIS A 92 -0.10 -12.81 -8.42
N ARG A 93 -0.34 -13.85 -9.22
CA ARG A 93 -0.84 -13.71 -10.60
C ARG A 93 -2.30 -13.26 -10.63
N ILE A 94 -3.10 -13.73 -9.67
CA ILE A 94 -4.49 -13.32 -9.52
C ILE A 94 -4.55 -11.84 -9.14
N MET A 95 -3.75 -11.39 -8.15
CA MET A 95 -3.68 -9.98 -7.75
C MET A 95 -3.24 -9.10 -8.92
N LEU A 96 -2.19 -9.51 -9.65
CA LEU A 96 -1.74 -8.78 -10.84
C LEU A 96 -2.87 -8.65 -11.87
N LYS A 97 -3.63 -9.74 -12.10
CA LYS A 97 -4.75 -9.71 -13.02
C LYS A 97 -5.84 -8.75 -12.55
N ILE A 98 -6.21 -8.77 -11.27
CA ILE A 98 -7.19 -7.85 -10.69
C ILE A 98 -6.74 -6.40 -10.88
N ILE A 99 -5.50 -6.06 -10.48
CA ILE A 99 -4.93 -4.72 -10.59
C ILE A 99 -5.04 -4.19 -12.03
N THR A 100 -4.77 -5.04 -13.03
CA THR A 100 -4.86 -4.63 -14.45
C THR A 100 -6.29 -4.52 -15.01
N LEU A 101 -7.30 -4.99 -14.29
CA LEU A 101 -8.69 -5.00 -14.74
C LEU A 101 -9.57 -3.99 -14.01
N THR A 102 -9.27 -3.70 -12.74
CA THR A 102 -10.06 -2.78 -11.90
C THR A 102 -9.84 -1.33 -12.31
N SER A 103 -10.92 -0.52 -12.28
CA SER A 103 -10.81 0.94 -12.24
C SER A 103 -10.99 1.52 -10.83
N ARG A 104 -11.28 0.69 -9.83
CA ARG A 104 -11.45 1.11 -8.43
C ARG A 104 -10.12 1.09 -7.68
N GLU A 105 -9.79 2.23 -7.08
CA GLU A 105 -8.58 2.45 -6.26
C GLU A 105 -8.58 1.53 -5.03
N ARG A 106 -9.73 1.37 -4.35
CA ARG A 106 -9.87 0.46 -3.21
C ARG A 106 -9.54 -1.00 -3.57
N THR A 107 -10.00 -1.49 -4.72
CA THR A 107 -9.61 -2.81 -5.24
C THR A 107 -8.10 -2.90 -5.51
N GLN A 108 -7.48 -1.84 -6.04
CA GLN A 108 -6.03 -1.79 -6.27
C GLN A 108 -5.25 -1.82 -4.96
N GLU A 109 -5.62 -0.97 -4.00
CA GLU A 109 -5.05 -0.89 -2.65
C GLU A 109 -5.06 -2.28 -2.01
N LEU A 110 -6.23 -2.93 -1.91
CA LEU A 110 -6.36 -4.23 -1.27
C LEU A 110 -5.50 -5.29 -1.97
N SER A 111 -5.43 -5.26 -3.30
CA SER A 111 -4.61 -6.20 -4.07
C SER A 111 -3.11 -5.98 -3.85
N LEU A 112 -2.67 -4.73 -3.73
CA LEU A 112 -1.27 -4.38 -3.43
C LEU A 112 -0.92 -4.73 -1.98
N GLY A 113 -1.82 -4.49 -1.02
CA GLY A 113 -1.63 -4.88 0.38
C GLY A 113 -1.50 -6.40 0.56
N VAL A 114 -2.28 -7.19 -0.18
CA VAL A 114 -2.10 -8.65 -0.24
C VAL A 114 -0.69 -9.02 -0.70
N LEU A 115 -0.19 -8.39 -1.77
CA LEU A 115 1.15 -8.63 -2.28
C LEU A 115 2.24 -8.19 -1.28
N ALA A 116 2.04 -7.06 -0.59
CA ALA A 116 2.96 -6.55 0.41
C ALA A 116 3.10 -7.54 1.58
N ASN A 117 1.98 -8.05 2.11
CA ASN A 117 1.98 -9.09 3.14
C ASN A 117 2.76 -10.34 2.72
N LEU A 118 2.61 -10.78 1.47
CA LEU A 118 3.36 -11.92 0.94
C LEU A 118 4.86 -11.63 0.87
N ALA A 119 5.24 -10.40 0.52
CA ALA A 119 6.63 -9.96 0.43
C ALA A 119 7.33 -9.86 1.81
N CYS A 120 6.59 -9.89 2.92
CA CYS A 120 7.17 -9.97 4.26
C CYS A 120 7.84 -11.33 4.55
N PHE A 121 7.56 -12.36 3.75
CA PHE A 121 8.17 -13.69 3.89
C PHE A 121 9.27 -13.89 2.84
N PRO A 122 10.53 -14.16 3.24
CA PRO A 122 11.68 -14.11 2.34
C PRO A 122 11.59 -14.99 1.08
N ASP A 123 11.08 -16.20 1.20
CA ASP A 123 10.94 -17.15 0.09
C ASP A 123 9.88 -16.70 -0.92
N LYS A 124 8.78 -16.09 -0.47
CA LYS A 124 7.74 -15.54 -1.36
C LYS A 124 8.14 -14.21 -1.95
N ALA A 125 8.84 -13.36 -1.21
CA ALA A 125 9.47 -12.15 -1.70
C ALA A 125 10.36 -12.45 -2.92
N MET A 126 11.21 -13.47 -2.85
CA MET A 126 12.03 -13.90 -3.98
C MET A 126 11.21 -14.27 -5.22
N ILE A 127 10.05 -14.90 -5.05
CA ILE A 127 9.14 -15.22 -6.16
C ILE A 127 8.56 -13.92 -6.74
N LEU A 128 7.99 -13.05 -5.91
CA LEU A 128 7.38 -11.79 -6.32
C LEU A 128 8.36 -10.89 -7.07
N PHE A 129 9.55 -10.68 -6.51
CA PHE A 129 10.54 -9.76 -7.09
C PHE A 129 11.33 -10.36 -8.26
N SER A 130 11.15 -11.65 -8.55
CA SER A 130 11.59 -12.25 -9.81
C SER A 130 10.59 -12.06 -10.96
N ASP A 131 9.36 -11.63 -10.67
CA ASP A 131 8.28 -11.46 -11.64
C ASP A 131 8.33 -10.07 -12.30
N LYS A 132 8.83 -10.02 -13.54
CA LYS A 132 8.99 -8.76 -14.28
C LYS A 132 7.67 -8.07 -14.57
N ASP A 133 6.59 -8.83 -14.78
CA ASP A 133 5.28 -8.24 -15.09
C ASP A 133 4.73 -7.50 -13.86
N LEU A 134 4.90 -8.10 -12.68
CA LEU A 134 4.53 -7.48 -11.41
C LEU A 134 5.31 -6.19 -11.19
N LEU A 135 6.64 -6.23 -11.32
CA LEU A 135 7.49 -5.04 -11.16
C LEU A 135 7.13 -3.92 -12.15
N ASN A 136 6.80 -4.26 -13.39
CA ASN A 136 6.39 -3.27 -14.39
C ASN A 136 5.05 -2.62 -14.02
N VAL A 137 4.08 -3.40 -13.53
CA VAL A 137 2.78 -2.86 -13.10
C VAL A 137 2.94 -1.92 -11.91
N ILE A 138 3.73 -2.29 -10.90
CA ILE A 138 4.01 -1.42 -9.74
C ILE A 138 4.65 -0.10 -10.20
N LYS A 139 5.65 -0.17 -11.10
CA LYS A 139 6.29 1.03 -11.68
C LYS A 139 5.31 1.91 -12.45
N ILE A 140 4.34 1.32 -13.15
CA ILE A 140 3.29 2.08 -13.87
C ILE A 140 2.40 2.80 -12.86
N ILE A 141 1.95 2.13 -11.80
CA ILE A 141 1.10 2.72 -10.76
C ILE A 141 1.79 3.91 -10.11
N LEU A 142 3.05 3.75 -9.69
CA LEU A 142 3.81 4.83 -9.05
C LEU A 142 3.99 6.05 -9.97
N LYS A 143 4.07 5.83 -11.28
CA LYS A 143 4.26 6.89 -12.31
C LYS A 143 2.96 7.45 -12.88
N ASP A 144 1.81 6.85 -12.61
CA ASP A 144 0.54 7.33 -13.13
C ASP A 144 0.10 8.58 -12.38
N GLU A 145 0.33 9.74 -12.99
CA GLU A 145 -0.04 11.06 -12.48
C GLU A 145 -1.56 11.23 -12.26
N ASN A 146 -2.39 10.30 -12.75
CA ASN A 146 -3.85 10.34 -12.53
C ASN A 146 -4.31 9.49 -11.33
N ASN A 147 -3.41 8.69 -10.72
CA ASN A 147 -3.74 7.80 -9.61
C ASN A 147 -3.27 8.40 -8.28
N ASP A 148 -3.98 9.41 -7.78
CA ASP A 148 -3.61 10.12 -6.55
C ASP A 148 -4.14 9.46 -5.27
N ASP A 149 -4.70 8.24 -5.36
CA ASP A 149 -5.15 7.53 -4.16
C ASP A 149 -3.96 7.17 -3.26
N VAL A 150 -4.02 7.76 -2.08
CA VAL A 150 -3.03 7.69 -1.01
C VAL A 150 -2.67 6.25 -0.66
N ARG A 151 -3.68 5.39 -0.60
CA ARG A 151 -3.56 4.03 -0.09
C ARG A 151 -2.93 3.14 -1.15
N VAL A 152 -3.32 3.32 -2.42
CA VAL A 152 -2.68 2.67 -3.57
C VAL A 152 -1.20 3.02 -3.66
N LEU A 153 -0.86 4.31 -3.57
CA LEU A 153 0.53 4.77 -3.64
C LEU A 153 1.37 4.27 -2.47
N PHE A 154 0.80 4.24 -1.27
CA PHE A 154 1.46 3.70 -0.09
C PHE A 154 1.81 2.22 -0.29
N GLU A 155 0.84 1.38 -0.66
CA GLU A 155 1.09 -0.06 -0.82
C GLU A 155 2.04 -0.37 -1.99
N ALA A 156 1.93 0.37 -3.09
CA ALA A 156 2.88 0.24 -4.21
C ALA A 156 4.31 0.60 -3.78
N SER A 157 4.47 1.64 -2.95
CA SER A 157 5.78 2.04 -2.45
C SER A 157 6.31 1.07 -1.39
N ASN A 158 5.44 0.55 -0.53
CA ASN A 158 5.79 -0.46 0.46
C ASN A 158 6.35 -1.72 -0.21
N LEU A 159 5.74 -2.18 -1.31
CA LEU A 159 6.28 -3.28 -2.12
C LEU A 159 7.69 -3.03 -2.65
N GLU A 160 7.97 -1.79 -3.11
CA GLU A 160 9.31 -1.40 -3.55
C GLU A 160 10.33 -1.43 -2.39
N ILE A 161 9.92 -1.08 -1.15
CA ILE A 161 10.77 -1.26 0.03
C ILE A 161 10.96 -2.74 0.38
N LEU A 162 9.88 -3.54 0.36
CA LEU A 162 9.96 -4.96 0.74
C LEU A 162 10.84 -5.76 -0.23
N LYS A 163 11.04 -5.28 -1.46
CA LYS A 163 12.05 -5.79 -2.42
C LYS A 163 13.46 -5.86 -1.83
N LEU A 164 13.73 -5.01 -0.85
CA LEU A 164 15.03 -4.85 -0.23
C LEU A 164 15.24 -5.86 0.92
N LEU A 165 14.16 -6.33 1.55
CA LEU A 165 14.24 -7.25 2.71
C LEU A 165 15.03 -8.53 2.41
N PRO A 166 14.81 -9.25 1.29
CA PRO A 166 15.62 -10.42 0.97
C PRO A 166 17.10 -10.08 0.84
N CYS A 167 17.44 -8.85 0.48
CA CYS A 167 18.83 -8.44 0.29
C CYS A 167 19.53 -8.14 1.64
N ILE A 168 18.77 -7.89 2.72
CA ILE A 168 19.32 -7.67 4.06
C ILE A 168 19.81 -9.01 4.62
N GLY A 169 21.14 -9.21 4.62
CA GLY A 169 21.79 -10.44 5.09
C GLY A 169 22.30 -11.37 3.99
N ILE A 170 22.28 -10.96 2.72
CA ILE A 170 22.83 -11.70 1.57
C ILE A 170 24.25 -11.18 1.19
N PRO A 171 25.14 -12.00 0.60
CA PRO A 171 26.54 -11.62 0.30
C PRO A 171 26.69 -10.35 -0.58
N GLU A 172 27.84 -9.70 -0.46
CA GLU A 172 28.24 -8.40 -1.05
C GLU A 172 27.81 -8.16 -2.51
N ASN A 173 27.65 -9.21 -3.32
CA ASN A 173 27.29 -9.11 -4.74
C ASN A 173 25.87 -8.60 -5.01
N TYR A 174 24.96 -8.63 -4.02
CA TYR A 174 23.61 -8.09 -4.15
C TYR A 174 23.48 -6.65 -3.62
N PHE A 175 24.55 -6.12 -3.01
CA PHE A 175 24.56 -4.79 -2.43
C PHE A 175 24.38 -3.69 -3.48
N GLU A 176 25.02 -3.82 -4.65
CA GLU A 176 24.90 -2.84 -5.74
C GLU A 176 23.48 -2.83 -6.32
N LEU A 177 22.89 -4.01 -6.55
CA LEU A 177 21.51 -4.13 -7.02
C LEU A 177 20.51 -3.62 -5.97
N MET A 178 20.73 -3.93 -4.70
CA MET A 178 19.93 -3.40 -3.59
C MET A 178 20.02 -1.88 -3.56
N THR A 179 21.22 -1.31 -3.58
CA THR A 179 21.45 0.14 -3.57
C THR A 179 20.73 0.83 -4.73
N LEU A 180 20.85 0.29 -5.95
CA LEU A 180 20.17 0.85 -7.12
C LEU A 180 18.64 0.82 -6.96
N ASN A 181 18.09 -0.29 -6.46
CA ASN A 181 16.65 -0.39 -6.21
C ASN A 181 16.18 0.64 -5.18
N ILE A 182 16.90 0.80 -4.05
CA ILE A 182 16.56 1.78 -3.01
C ILE A 182 16.54 3.19 -3.59
N VAL A 183 17.55 3.54 -4.37
CA VAL A 183 17.66 4.85 -5.01
C VAL A 183 16.53 5.07 -6.03
N GLU A 184 16.20 4.05 -6.85
CA GLU A 184 15.06 4.12 -7.78
C GLU A 184 13.72 4.34 -7.04
N SER A 185 13.49 3.60 -5.95
CA SER A 185 12.27 3.72 -5.15
C SER A 185 12.18 5.10 -4.49
N PHE A 186 13.28 5.56 -3.89
CA PHE A 186 13.37 6.89 -3.28
C PHE A 186 13.08 8.01 -4.29
N ASN A 187 13.72 7.97 -5.47
CA ASN A 187 13.47 8.93 -6.53
C ASN A 187 12.01 8.92 -6.99
N SER A 188 11.43 7.73 -7.16
CA SER A 188 10.02 7.61 -7.59
C SER A 188 9.06 8.24 -6.58
N ILE A 189 9.30 8.04 -5.28
CA ILE A 189 8.53 8.66 -4.20
C ILE A 189 8.71 10.19 -4.23
N CYS A 190 9.94 10.68 -4.37
CA CYS A 190 10.23 12.11 -4.44
C CYS A 190 9.64 12.80 -5.67
N GLU A 191 9.70 12.17 -6.85
CA GLU A 191 9.02 12.64 -8.05
C GLU A 191 7.51 12.75 -7.79
N ARG A 192 6.94 11.74 -7.13
CA ARG A 192 5.50 11.71 -6.83
C ARG A 192 5.07 12.77 -5.83
N ILE A 193 5.90 13.07 -4.83
CA ILE A 193 5.67 14.16 -3.88
C ILE A 193 5.54 15.50 -4.61
N ASN A 194 6.12 15.69 -5.79
CA ASN A 194 5.98 16.94 -6.55
C ASN A 194 4.69 17.01 -7.37
N THR A 195 4.10 15.87 -7.74
CA THR A 195 2.94 15.83 -8.64
C THR A 195 1.61 15.71 -7.90
N ILE A 196 1.57 15.08 -6.73
CA ILE A 196 0.35 14.98 -5.91
C ILE A 196 -0.16 16.38 -5.59
N LYS A 197 -1.43 16.67 -5.85
CA LYS A 197 -2.00 18.01 -5.59
C LYS A 197 -2.23 18.24 -4.11
N ASP A 198 -2.94 17.32 -3.45
CA ASP A 198 -3.34 17.42 -2.05
C ASP A 198 -2.74 16.26 -1.26
N ILE A 199 -1.88 16.59 -0.29
CA ILE A 199 -1.27 15.60 0.61
C ILE A 199 -2.00 15.72 1.94
N ASP A 200 -2.98 14.84 2.17
CA ASP A 200 -3.69 14.77 3.45
C ASP A 200 -2.79 14.24 4.59
N ARG A 201 -3.30 14.29 5.82
CA ARG A 201 -2.52 13.87 7.01
C ARG A 201 -2.10 12.40 6.94
N LYS A 202 -2.97 11.51 6.44
CA LYS A 202 -2.68 10.07 6.40
C LYS A 202 -1.58 9.78 5.37
N LEU A 203 -1.69 10.39 4.18
CA LEU A 203 -0.68 10.31 3.14
C LEU A 203 0.65 10.89 3.61
N PHE A 204 0.61 12.01 4.31
CA PHE A 204 1.81 12.63 4.86
C PHE A 204 2.55 11.69 5.80
N ILE A 205 1.84 11.07 6.77
CA ILE A 205 2.42 10.10 7.71
C ILE A 205 3.00 8.90 6.95
N ALA A 206 2.26 8.37 5.99
CA ALA A 206 2.67 7.28 5.12
C ALA A 206 3.98 7.60 4.36
N ILE A 207 4.03 8.74 3.66
CA ILE A 207 5.20 9.19 2.90
C ILE A 207 6.40 9.43 3.82
N ILE A 208 6.23 10.11 4.97
CA ILE A 208 7.33 10.36 5.90
C ILE A 208 7.87 9.05 6.47
N THR A 209 7.00 8.13 6.88
CA THR A 209 7.40 6.82 7.42
C THR A 209 8.23 6.05 6.40
N LEU A 210 7.76 6.03 5.15
CA LEU A 210 8.41 5.39 4.01
C LEU A 210 9.79 6.01 3.72
N ILE A 211 9.89 7.34 3.64
CA ILE A 211 11.16 8.04 3.43
C ILE A 211 12.12 7.78 4.61
N ASN A 212 11.64 7.89 5.85
CA ASN A 212 12.47 7.64 7.03
C ASN A 212 13.06 6.22 7.03
N THR A 213 12.25 5.23 6.63
CA THR A 213 12.67 3.83 6.47
C THR A 213 13.74 3.70 5.39
N LEU A 214 13.55 4.34 4.22
CA LEU A 214 14.54 4.33 3.15
C LEU A 214 15.86 5.00 3.57
N LEU A 215 15.79 6.13 4.28
CA LEU A 215 16.96 6.82 4.80
C LEU A 215 17.71 6.01 5.87
N GLU A 216 16.98 5.24 6.69
CA GLU A 216 17.55 4.35 7.71
C GLU A 216 18.42 3.23 7.13
N THR A 217 18.19 2.84 5.88
CA THR A 217 19.07 1.89 5.20
C THR A 217 20.51 2.39 5.11
N GLY A 218 20.71 3.72 5.11
CA GLY A 218 22.02 4.35 4.88
C GLY A 218 22.52 4.20 3.44
N LEU A 219 21.67 3.74 2.51
CA LEU A 219 22.03 3.43 1.12
C LEU A 219 21.63 4.53 0.13
N ILE A 220 20.98 5.60 0.58
CA ILE A 220 20.68 6.77 -0.25
C ILE A 220 21.94 7.66 -0.34
N PRO A 221 22.54 7.83 -1.54
CA PRO A 221 23.68 8.72 -1.73
C PRO A 221 23.31 10.19 -1.52
N GLN A 222 24.29 11.01 -1.13
CA GLN A 222 24.08 12.44 -0.91
C GLN A 222 23.59 13.16 -2.17
N ASP A 223 24.18 12.87 -3.33
CA ASP A 223 23.78 13.47 -4.60
C ASP A 223 22.30 13.18 -4.94
N THR A 224 21.79 12.01 -4.51
CA THR A 224 20.38 11.65 -4.66
C THR A 224 19.49 12.49 -3.76
N LEU A 225 19.90 12.77 -2.51
CA LEU A 225 19.17 13.68 -1.62
C LEU A 225 19.13 15.10 -2.20
N GLU A 226 20.25 15.58 -2.75
CA GLU A 226 20.35 16.91 -3.35
C GLU A 226 19.46 17.03 -4.60
N SER A 227 19.46 16.02 -5.46
CA SER A 227 18.61 15.99 -6.66
C SER A 227 17.12 16.02 -6.33
N ASN A 228 16.72 15.59 -5.13
CA ASN A 228 15.32 15.54 -4.67
C ASN A 228 15.00 16.59 -3.60
N HIS A 229 15.88 17.58 -3.39
CA HIS A 229 15.71 18.57 -2.32
C HIS A 229 14.38 19.32 -2.40
N GLU A 230 13.90 19.64 -3.61
CA GLU A 230 12.61 20.34 -3.79
C GLU A 230 11.42 19.52 -3.27
N SER A 231 11.39 18.22 -3.57
CA SER A 231 10.37 17.29 -3.07
C SER A 231 10.38 17.20 -1.55
N LEU A 232 11.57 17.01 -0.98
CA LEU A 232 11.73 16.90 0.48
C LEU A 232 11.33 18.21 1.17
N TYR A 233 11.72 19.35 0.60
CA TYR A 233 11.37 20.67 1.11
C TYR A 233 9.87 20.94 1.01
N ARG A 234 9.21 20.51 -0.08
CA ARG A 234 7.73 20.59 -0.18
C ARG A 234 7.09 19.84 0.99
N LEU A 235 7.52 18.61 1.25
CA LEU A 235 7.01 17.79 2.35
C LEU A 235 7.22 18.48 3.71
N GLN A 236 8.41 19.05 3.95
CA GLN A 236 8.72 19.83 5.16
C GLN A 236 7.81 21.06 5.37
N ASN A 237 7.09 21.54 4.35
CA ASN A 237 6.30 22.77 4.47
C ASN A 237 4.78 22.52 4.44
N LEU A 238 4.32 21.27 4.50
CA LEU A 238 2.89 20.95 4.45
C LEU A 238 2.11 21.32 5.73
N GLY A 239 2.77 21.75 6.80
CA GLY A 239 2.09 22.37 7.94
C GLY A 239 1.50 21.40 8.98
N TYR A 240 1.78 20.09 8.91
CA TYR A 240 1.34 19.10 9.92
C TYR A 240 2.12 19.15 11.26
N PHE A 241 2.76 20.28 11.57
CA PHE A 241 3.72 20.44 12.68
C PHE A 241 3.09 20.77 14.04
N ASP A 242 1.83 21.23 14.07
CA ASP A 242 1.30 22.02 15.19
C ASP A 242 0.15 21.39 16.00
N GLU A 243 -0.14 20.09 15.86
CA GLU A 243 -1.16 19.47 16.72
C GLU A 243 -0.53 18.82 17.96
N GLU A 244 -0.61 19.53 19.09
CA GLU A 244 -0.18 19.17 20.45
C GLU A 244 -0.68 17.80 20.99
N ASP A 245 -1.44 17.03 20.21
CA ASP A 245 -2.12 15.80 20.65
C ASP A 245 -1.56 14.52 19.99
N ASN A 246 -0.44 14.56 19.27
CA ASN A 246 0.08 13.36 18.58
C ASN A 246 1.62 13.27 18.54
N ASP A 247 2.22 12.90 19.68
CA ASP A 247 3.67 12.72 19.88
C ASP A 247 4.36 11.89 18.77
N GLU A 248 3.69 10.85 18.23
CA GLU A 248 4.26 9.99 17.19
C GLU A 248 4.55 10.73 15.87
N ILE A 249 3.71 11.71 15.48
CA ILE A 249 3.91 12.46 14.24
C ILE A 249 5.06 13.45 14.41
N PHE A 250 5.13 14.09 15.58
CA PHE A 250 6.22 15.00 15.89
C PHE A 250 7.57 14.28 15.82
N ASP A 251 7.69 13.10 16.44
CA ASP A 251 8.90 12.27 16.40
C ASP A 251 9.27 11.88 14.95
N LEU A 252 8.29 11.48 14.14
CA LEU A 252 8.52 11.12 12.72
C LEU A 252 9.05 12.31 11.90
N ILE A 253 8.48 13.49 12.11
CA ILE A 253 8.91 14.74 11.48
C ILE A 253 10.31 15.14 11.96
N GLU A 254 10.58 15.03 13.26
CA GLU A 254 11.88 15.38 13.84
C GLU A 254 12.99 14.48 13.27
N VAL A 255 12.77 13.17 13.22
CA VAL A 255 13.69 12.20 12.60
C VAL A 255 13.95 12.56 11.13
N PHE A 256 12.90 12.88 10.39
CA PHE A 256 13.00 13.27 8.98
C PHE A 256 13.84 14.53 8.79
N ASN A 257 13.55 15.59 9.57
CA ASN A 257 14.27 16.85 9.52
C ASN A 257 15.76 16.68 9.90
N ASN A 258 16.04 15.96 10.98
CA ASN A 258 17.40 15.69 11.43
C ASN A 258 18.21 14.94 10.37
N LYS A 259 17.63 13.93 9.72
CA LYS A 259 18.31 13.17 8.64
C LYS A 259 18.61 14.05 7.43
N ILE A 260 17.71 14.96 7.07
CA ILE A 260 17.93 15.92 5.98
C ILE A 260 19.02 16.94 6.35
N GLU A 261 18.99 17.48 7.58
CA GLU A 261 20.00 18.47 8.03
C GLU A 261 21.41 17.87 8.17
N LEU A 262 21.53 16.68 8.76
CA LEU A 262 22.81 15.96 8.87
C LEU A 262 23.43 15.68 7.49
N SER A 263 22.60 15.47 6.47
CA SER A 263 23.05 15.33 5.09
C SER A 263 23.70 16.62 4.56
N LYS A 264 23.15 17.80 4.92
CA LYS A 264 23.68 19.12 4.54
C LYS A 264 25.00 19.46 5.26
N GLU A 265 25.19 19.00 6.50
CA GLU A 265 26.40 19.26 7.29
C GLU A 265 27.63 18.47 6.82
N LYS A 266 27.46 17.22 6.34
CA LYS A 266 28.56 16.43 5.78
C LYS A 266 29.27 17.12 4.60
N ASN A 267 28.55 17.95 3.84
CA ASN A 267 29.12 18.74 2.75
C ASN A 267 29.94 19.97 3.19
N ARG A 268 29.75 20.47 4.41
CA ARG A 268 30.54 21.61 4.93
C ARG A 268 31.94 21.22 5.39
N ILE A 269 32.19 19.94 5.64
CA ILE A 269 33.46 19.43 6.18
C ILE A 269 34.42 18.99 5.05
N VAL A 270 33.93 18.87 3.80
CA VAL A 270 34.70 18.39 2.63
C VAL A 270 35.09 19.52 1.66
N LEU A 271 34.77 20.78 1.98
CA LEU A 271 35.28 21.99 1.30
C LEU A 271 36.41 22.65 2.11
#